data_AF-A0AAV2J365-F1
#
_entry.id   AF-A0AAV2J365-F1
#
_cell.length_a   1.000
_cell.length_b   1.000
_cell.length_c   1.000
_cell.angle_alpha   90.00
_cell.angle_beta   90.00
_cell.angle_gamma   90.00
#
_symmetry.space_group_name_H-M   'P 1'
#
loop_
_entity.id
_entity.type
_entity.pdbx_description
1 polymer ?
#
loop_
_entity_poly.entity_id
_entity_poly.type
_entity_poly.pdbx_seq_one_letter_code
_entity_poly.pdbx_strand_id
1 'polypeptide(L)'
;MLKKNWEMYEGNDQFEGYCVDLASEIAKHIGIKYKISIVPDGKYGARDPETKIWNGMVGELVYGKAEIAVAPLTITLVREEVIDFSKPFMSLGISIMIKKPQKSKPGVFSFLDPLAYEIWMCIVFAYIGVSVVLFLVSRFSPYEWHAEEPEEGAAEQGPTDQPPNEFGIFNSLWFSLGAFMQQGCDISPR
;
A
#
# COMPACT_ATOMS: atom_id res chain seq x y z
N MET A 1 15.45 -7.19 30.95
CA MET A 1 14.16 -7.83 31.28
C MET A 1 14.43 -9.13 32.02
N LEU A 2 13.46 -9.68 32.75
CA LEU A 2 13.60 -11.03 33.31
C LEU A 2 13.57 -12.06 32.18
N LYS A 3 14.41 -13.10 32.30
CA LYS A 3 14.37 -14.28 31.43
C LYS A 3 13.03 -15.01 31.61
N LYS A 4 12.58 -15.75 30.59
CA LYS A 4 11.33 -16.54 30.69
C LYS A 4 11.35 -17.56 31.83
N ASN A 5 12.51 -18.17 32.09
CA ASN A 5 12.75 -19.15 33.16
C ASN A 5 13.61 -18.57 34.29
N TRP A 6 13.44 -17.28 34.61
CA TRP A 6 14.26 -16.57 35.60
C TRP A 6 14.28 -17.21 37.00
N GLU A 7 13.23 -17.92 37.39
CA GLU A 7 13.12 -18.65 38.66
C GLU A 7 14.19 -19.74 38.82
N MET A 8 14.77 -20.22 37.71
CA MET A 8 15.86 -21.20 37.72
C MET A 8 17.25 -20.59 37.93
N TYR A 9 17.35 -19.26 37.98
CA TYR A 9 18.60 -18.52 38.11
C TYR A 9 18.60 -17.68 39.38
N GLU A 10 19.80 -17.33 39.85
CA GLU A 10 20.00 -16.47 41.01
C GLU A 10 20.78 -15.20 40.64
N GLY A 11 20.50 -14.11 41.36
CA GLY A 11 21.22 -12.85 41.20
C GLY A 11 21.06 -12.24 39.80
N ASN A 12 22.18 -11.79 39.21
CA ASN A 12 22.17 -11.07 37.93
C ASN A 12 21.77 -11.96 36.74
N ASP A 13 21.94 -13.28 36.86
CA ASP A 13 21.67 -14.23 35.77
C ASP A 13 20.18 -14.38 35.47
N GLN A 14 19.31 -13.84 36.34
CA GLN A 14 17.86 -13.76 36.14
C GLN A 14 17.47 -12.81 35.00
N PHE A 15 18.36 -11.89 34.61
CA PHE A 15 18.08 -10.83 33.65
C PHE A 15 18.73 -11.09 32.29
N GLU A 16 18.10 -10.62 31.23
CA GLU A 16 18.62 -10.61 29.86
C GLU A 16 18.27 -9.31 29.11
N GLY A 17 19.01 -9.05 28.04
CA GLY A 17 18.75 -7.95 27.09
C GLY A 17 19.87 -6.92 27.05
N TYR A 18 19.72 -5.93 26.15
CA TYR A 18 20.77 -4.99 25.78
C TYR A 18 21.48 -4.30 26.96
N CYS A 19 20.72 -3.79 27.94
CA CYS A 19 21.30 -3.09 29.09
C CYS A 19 22.04 -4.03 30.05
N VAL A 20 21.69 -5.32 30.07
CA VAL A 20 22.39 -6.33 30.89
C VAL A 20 23.77 -6.60 30.32
N ASP A 21 23.84 -6.82 29.00
CA ASP A 21 25.10 -7.03 28.29
C ASP A 21 26.01 -5.79 28.41
N LEU A 22 25.43 -4.60 28.24
CA LEU A 22 26.15 -3.34 28.40
C LEU A 22 26.70 -3.16 29.83
N ALA A 23 25.90 -3.44 30.86
CA ALA A 23 26.36 -3.35 32.24
C ALA A 23 27.49 -4.35 32.53
N SER A 24 27.43 -5.56 31.96
CA SER A 24 28.49 -6.56 32.07
C SER A 24 29.80 -6.08 31.44
N GLU A 25 29.76 -5.51 30.24
CA GLU A 25 30.96 -4.97 29.57
C GLU A 25 31.53 -3.75 30.32
N ILE A 26 30.68 -2.85 30.81
CA ILE A 26 31.13 -1.72 31.66
C ILE A 26 31.83 -2.25 32.92
N ALA A 27 31.21 -3.19 33.62
CA ALA A 27 31.76 -3.77 34.85
C ALA A 27 33.10 -4.49 34.61
N LYS A 28 33.21 -5.21 33.49
CA LYS A 28 34.45 -5.88 33.06
C LYS A 28 35.57 -4.90 32.73
N HIS A 29 35.25 -3.79 32.05
CA HIS A 29 36.22 -2.75 31.69
C HIS A 29 36.74 -1.98 32.91
N ILE A 30 35.87 -1.70 33.89
CA ILE A 30 36.23 -0.93 35.10
C ILE A 30 36.77 -1.86 36.21
N GLY A 31 36.42 -3.14 36.19
CA GLY A 31 36.81 -4.12 37.20
C GLY A 31 35.97 -4.08 38.48
N ILE A 32 34.67 -3.74 38.35
CA ILE A 32 33.75 -3.63 39.50
C ILE A 32 32.80 -4.82 39.59
N LYS A 33 32.35 -5.13 40.81
CA LYS A 33 31.21 -6.02 41.05
C LYS A 33 29.94 -5.19 41.07
N TYR A 34 28.85 -5.75 40.55
CA TYR A 34 27.56 -5.07 40.52
C TYR A 34 26.44 -6.06 40.81
N LYS A 35 25.32 -5.52 41.29
CA LYS A 35 24.06 -6.25 41.47
C LYS A 35 22.97 -5.49 40.72
N ILE A 36 22.27 -6.19 39.83
CA ILE A 36 21.13 -5.62 39.12
C ILE A 36 19.96 -5.50 40.10
N SER A 37 19.38 -4.30 40.18
CA SER A 37 18.18 -4.01 40.94
C SER A 37 17.13 -3.40 40.03
N ILE A 38 15.86 -3.74 40.27
CA ILE A 38 14.72 -3.17 39.55
C ILE A 38 14.15 -2.03 40.37
N VAL A 39 13.90 -0.90 39.71
CA VAL A 39 13.26 0.25 40.35
C VAL A 39 11.87 -0.16 40.87
N PRO A 40 11.56 0.04 42.17
CA PRO A 40 10.32 -0.50 42.76
C PRO A 40 9.03 0.02 42.15
N ASP A 41 9.01 1.28 41.71
CA ASP A 41 7.81 1.94 41.16
C ASP A 41 7.67 1.78 39.63
N GLY A 42 8.64 1.16 38.96
CA GLY A 42 8.65 0.98 37.51
C GLY A 42 8.79 2.27 36.69
N LYS A 43 9.16 3.41 37.28
CA LYS A 43 9.20 4.71 36.60
C LYS A 43 10.63 5.12 36.23
N TYR A 44 10.74 5.87 35.13
CA TYR A 44 12.02 6.48 34.74
C TYR A 44 12.53 7.52 35.73
N GLY A 45 11.60 8.32 36.25
CA GLY A 45 11.87 9.41 37.17
C GLY A 45 11.35 10.74 36.65
N ALA A 46 10.50 11.33 37.48
CA ALA A 46 9.89 12.65 37.29
C ALA A 46 9.87 13.37 38.64
N ARG A 47 9.97 14.70 38.57
CA ARG A 47 9.89 15.57 39.75
C ARG A 47 8.43 15.90 40.01
N ASP A 48 7.96 15.60 41.20
CA ASP A 48 6.65 16.00 41.65
C ASP A 48 6.56 17.54 41.73
N PRO A 49 5.54 18.19 41.12
CA PRO A 49 5.47 19.65 41.08
C PRO A 49 5.27 20.31 42.45
N GLU A 50 4.58 19.65 43.38
CA GLU A 50 4.19 20.20 44.68
C GLU A 50 5.27 19.91 45.73
N THR A 51 5.64 18.65 45.87
CA THR A 51 6.60 18.19 46.89
C THR A 51 8.06 18.35 46.44
N LYS A 52 8.30 18.57 45.13
CA LYS A 52 9.63 18.63 44.51
C LYS A 52 10.46 17.35 44.65
N ILE A 53 9.84 16.24 45.06
CA ILE A 53 10.48 14.93 45.25
C ILE A 53 10.64 14.23 43.90
N TRP A 54 11.77 13.56 43.70
CA TRP A 54 12.01 12.73 42.51
C TRP A 54 11.60 11.28 42.76
N ASN A 55 10.88 10.68 41.80
CA ASN A 55 10.58 9.25 41.83
C ASN A 55 11.43 8.48 40.81
N GLY A 56 11.13 7.19 40.62
CA GLY A 56 11.76 6.35 39.62
C GLY A 56 13.28 6.21 39.77
N MET A 57 13.93 5.83 38.67
CA MET A 57 15.38 5.65 38.64
C MET A 57 16.15 6.93 39.00
N VAL A 58 15.64 8.11 38.61
CA VAL A 58 16.26 9.39 39.00
C VAL A 58 16.23 9.56 40.52
N GLY A 59 15.09 9.30 41.18
CA GLY A 59 14.98 9.39 42.64
C GLY A 59 15.90 8.41 43.36
N GLU A 60 16.05 7.19 42.86
CA GLU A 60 16.97 6.20 43.45
C GLU A 60 18.44 6.67 43.43
N LEU A 61 18.86 7.38 42.37
CA LEU A 61 20.19 7.99 42.29
C LEU A 61 20.32 9.23 43.20
N VAL A 62 19.35 10.14 43.15
CA VAL A 62 19.35 11.40 43.93
C VAL A 62 19.42 11.11 45.44
N TYR A 63 18.73 10.08 45.91
CA TYR A 63 18.68 9.71 47.33
C TYR A 63 19.70 8.63 47.72
N GLY A 64 20.65 8.29 46.84
CA GLY A 64 21.74 7.37 47.14
C GLY A 64 21.31 5.92 47.40
N LYS A 65 20.16 5.51 46.87
CA LYS A 65 19.69 4.11 46.95
C LYS A 65 20.28 3.23 45.85
N ALA A 66 20.70 3.84 44.74
CA ALA A 66 21.43 3.21 43.65
C ALA A 66 22.66 4.05 43.29
N GLU A 67 23.74 3.40 42.84
CA GLU A 67 25.01 4.06 42.48
C GLU A 67 25.07 4.42 40.99
N ILE A 68 24.45 3.62 40.13
CA ILE A 68 24.44 3.80 38.67
C ILE A 68 23.11 3.31 38.09
N ALA A 69 22.62 3.99 37.06
CA ALA A 69 21.46 3.57 36.29
C ALA A 69 21.85 3.25 34.84
N VAL A 70 21.94 1.95 34.50
CA VAL A 70 22.12 1.49 33.12
C VAL A 70 20.75 1.12 32.55
N ALA A 71 20.11 2.08 31.89
CA ALA A 71 18.72 1.97 31.43
C ALA A 71 18.48 2.85 30.19
N PRO A 72 17.37 2.66 29.45
CA PRO A 72 16.95 3.56 28.38
C PRO A 72 16.40 4.89 28.94
N LEU A 73 17.25 5.65 29.64
CA LEU A 73 16.89 6.92 30.28
C LEU A 73 17.27 8.09 29.38
N THR A 74 16.27 8.83 28.89
CA THR A 74 16.50 10.03 28.08
C THR A 74 17.15 11.14 28.91
N ILE A 75 18.23 11.72 28.37
CA ILE A 75 18.89 12.90 28.91
C ILE A 75 17.98 14.12 28.70
N THR A 76 17.61 14.81 29.78
CA THR A 76 16.80 16.03 29.75
C THR A 76 17.39 17.06 30.69
N LEU A 77 17.18 18.36 30.40
CA LEU A 77 17.71 19.46 31.21
C LEU A 77 17.38 19.31 32.70
N VAL A 78 16.12 19.04 33.03
CA VAL A 78 15.66 18.92 34.42
C VAL A 78 16.27 17.73 35.17
N ARG A 79 16.72 16.69 34.46
CA ARG A 79 17.39 15.54 35.09
C ARG A 79 18.88 15.83 35.29
N GLU A 80 19.50 16.50 34.33
CA GLU A 80 20.91 16.91 34.39
C GLU A 80 21.18 17.89 35.56
N GLU A 81 20.16 18.61 36.03
CA GLU A 81 20.27 19.45 37.23
C GLU A 81 20.47 18.67 38.55
N VAL A 82 20.14 17.36 38.58
CA VAL A 82 20.15 16.56 39.82
C VAL A 82 21.01 15.30 39.76
N ILE A 83 21.35 14.84 38.55
CA ILE A 83 22.23 13.70 38.31
C ILE A 83 23.12 13.97 37.08
N ASP A 84 24.32 13.41 37.09
CA ASP A 84 25.23 13.49 35.95
C ASP A 84 24.92 12.39 34.92
N PHE A 85 25.12 12.70 33.64
CA PHE A 85 25.03 11.74 32.55
C PHE A 85 26.38 11.55 31.85
N SER A 86 26.61 10.34 31.34
CA SER A 86 27.70 10.09 30.40
C SER A 86 27.35 10.64 29.00
N LYS A 87 28.30 10.51 28.05
CA LYS A 87 27.98 10.78 26.65
C LYS A 87 26.94 9.75 26.14
N PRO A 88 25.96 10.19 25.33
CA PRO A 88 24.93 9.29 24.83
C PRO A 88 25.57 8.16 24.00
N PHE A 89 25.22 6.92 24.32
CA PHE A 89 25.72 5.74 23.61
C PHE A 89 24.80 5.29 22.46
N MET A 90 23.56 5.79 22.41
CA MET A 90 22.58 5.50 21.37
C MET A 90 21.77 6.75 21.04
N SER A 91 21.65 7.06 19.75
CA SER A 91 20.84 8.19 19.27
C SER A 91 19.47 7.69 18.82
N LEU A 92 18.42 8.24 19.42
CA LEU A 92 17.02 7.91 19.15
C LEU A 92 16.24 9.22 18.97
N GLY A 93 15.18 9.19 18.17
CA GLY A 93 14.29 10.32 17.93
C GLY A 93 12.82 9.93 18.05
N ILE A 94 11.94 10.92 18.01
CA ILE A 94 10.49 10.69 18.02
C ILE A 94 10.09 10.08 16.66
N SER A 95 9.46 8.91 16.69
CA SER A 95 8.97 8.22 15.50
C SER A 95 7.48 7.91 15.62
N ILE A 96 6.75 7.92 14.51
CA ILE A 96 5.33 7.55 14.47
C ILE A 96 5.21 6.08 14.04
N MET A 97 4.57 5.27 14.86
CA MET A 97 4.24 3.88 14.52
C MET A 97 2.81 3.81 14.00
N ILE A 98 2.64 3.36 12.75
CA ILE A 98 1.32 3.09 12.15
C ILE A 98 1.16 1.61 11.82
N LYS A 99 -0.08 1.13 11.85
CA LYS A 99 -0.40 -0.22 11.37
C LYS A 99 -0.03 -0.32 9.89
N LYS A 100 0.70 -1.38 9.52
CA LYS A 100 1.02 -1.66 8.11
C LYS A 100 -0.27 -1.66 7.29
N PRO A 101 -0.41 -0.81 6.25
CA PRO A 101 -1.61 -0.78 5.44
C PRO A 101 -1.78 -2.13 4.74
N GLN A 102 -2.99 -2.67 4.79
CA GLN A 102 -3.34 -3.84 3.99
C GLN A 102 -3.48 -3.38 2.54
N LYS A 103 -2.65 -3.91 1.65
CA LYS A 103 -2.85 -3.72 0.20
C LYS A 103 -4.19 -4.36 -0.15
N SER A 104 -5.11 -3.58 -0.71
CA SER A 104 -6.34 -4.13 -1.28
C SER A 104 -5.97 -5.10 -2.40
N LYS A 105 -6.57 -6.29 -2.39
CA LYS A 105 -6.45 -7.21 -3.53
C LYS A 105 -7.12 -6.54 -4.74
N PRO A 106 -6.56 -6.68 -5.95
CA PRO A 106 -7.22 -6.20 -7.16
C PRO A 106 -8.66 -6.74 -7.24
N GLY A 107 -9.62 -5.89 -7.60
CA GLY A 107 -11.00 -6.31 -7.80
C GLY A 107 -11.15 -7.24 -9.02
N VAL A 108 -12.31 -7.88 -9.16
CA VAL A 108 -12.61 -8.79 -10.30
C VAL A 108 -12.49 -8.07 -11.65
N PHE A 109 -12.74 -6.76 -11.68
CA PHE A 109 -12.65 -5.90 -12.87
C PHE A 109 -11.30 -5.17 -13.00
N SER A 110 -10.26 -5.59 -12.27
CA SER A 110 -8.98 -4.88 -12.30
C SER A 110 -8.28 -4.90 -13.67
N PHE A 111 -8.72 -5.76 -14.60
CA PHE A 111 -8.28 -5.70 -15.99
C PHE A 111 -8.77 -4.45 -16.74
N LEU A 112 -9.80 -3.76 -16.24
CA LEU A 112 -10.29 -2.48 -16.78
C LEU A 112 -9.54 -1.27 -16.20
N ASP A 113 -8.88 -1.44 -15.04
CA ASP A 113 -8.11 -0.39 -14.34
C ASP A 113 -6.99 0.27 -15.16
N PRO A 114 -6.34 -0.38 -16.16
CA PRO A 114 -5.34 0.27 -17.00
C PRO A 114 -5.87 1.47 -17.80
N LEU A 115 -7.19 1.60 -17.94
CA LEU A 115 -7.82 2.68 -18.68
C LEU A 115 -8.87 3.38 -17.81
N ALA A 116 -8.84 4.72 -17.81
CA ALA A 116 -9.75 5.53 -17.02
C ALA A 116 -11.21 5.35 -17.47
N TYR A 117 -12.16 5.49 -16.53
CA TYR A 117 -13.59 5.31 -16.78
C TYR A 117 -14.12 6.24 -17.88
N GLU A 118 -13.58 7.46 -17.95
CA GLU A 118 -13.91 8.45 -18.97
C GLU A 118 -13.59 7.94 -20.38
N ILE A 119 -12.47 7.24 -20.55
CA ILE A 119 -12.07 6.71 -21.85
C ILE A 119 -12.96 5.52 -22.23
N TRP A 120 -13.34 4.67 -21.27
CA TRP A 120 -14.32 3.61 -21.51
C TRP A 120 -15.66 4.17 -22.02
N MET A 121 -16.16 5.26 -21.43
CA MET A 121 -17.36 5.94 -21.91
C MET A 121 -17.16 6.51 -23.32
N CYS A 122 -16.01 7.14 -23.60
CA CYS A 122 -15.68 7.64 -24.93
C CYS A 122 -15.64 6.52 -25.98
N ILE A 123 -15.07 5.36 -25.66
CA ILE A 123 -15.04 4.20 -26.56
C ILE A 123 -16.46 3.74 -26.91
N VAL A 124 -17.36 3.65 -25.92
CA VAL A 124 -18.76 3.25 -26.15
C VAL A 124 -19.49 4.28 -27.03
N PHE A 125 -19.33 5.57 -26.77
CA PHE A 125 -19.96 6.61 -27.59
C PHE A 125 -19.39 6.68 -29.01
N ALA A 126 -18.07 6.58 -29.16
CA ALA A 126 -17.42 6.55 -30.46
C ALA A 126 -17.84 5.32 -31.27
N TYR A 127 -17.94 4.14 -30.63
CA TYR A 127 -18.44 2.92 -31.26
C TYR A 127 -19.84 3.11 -31.84
N ILE A 128 -20.81 3.56 -31.03
CA ILE A 128 -22.18 3.81 -31.49
C ILE A 128 -22.19 4.87 -32.60
N GLY A 129 -21.41 5.95 -32.44
CA GLY A 129 -21.31 7.02 -33.43
C GLY A 129 -20.81 6.53 -34.79
N VAL A 130 -19.75 5.73 -34.81
CA VAL A 130 -19.20 5.13 -36.04
C VAL A 130 -20.22 4.19 -36.69
N SER A 131 -20.90 3.34 -35.92
CA SER A 131 -21.92 2.42 -36.48
C SER A 131 -23.09 3.18 -37.10
N VAL A 132 -23.55 4.28 -36.48
CA VAL A 132 -24.63 5.12 -37.02
C VAL A 132 -24.20 5.83 -38.30
N VAL A 133 -22.99 6.41 -38.32
CA VAL A 133 -22.46 7.08 -39.51
C VAL A 133 -22.31 6.09 -40.67
N LEU A 134 -21.76 4.90 -40.42
CA LEU A 134 -21.65 3.85 -41.43
C LEU A 134 -23.03 3.42 -41.97
N PHE A 135 -24.01 3.22 -41.10
CA PHE A 135 -25.38 2.87 -41.52
C PHE A 135 -26.03 3.97 -42.38
N LEU A 136 -25.82 5.25 -42.05
CA LEU A 136 -26.35 6.35 -42.86
C LEU A 136 -25.65 6.40 -44.22
N VAL A 137 -24.32 6.30 -44.25
CA VAL A 137 -23.54 6.31 -45.50
C VAL A 137 -23.96 5.16 -46.40
N SER A 138 -24.10 3.94 -45.88
CA SER A 138 -24.53 2.79 -46.66
C SER A 138 -25.96 2.90 -47.18
N ARG A 139 -26.85 3.59 -46.44
CA ARG A 139 -28.25 3.81 -46.87
C ARG A 139 -28.42 4.96 -47.85
N PHE A 140 -27.47 5.90 -47.95
CA PHE A 140 -27.56 7.05 -48.84
C PHE A 140 -26.61 6.99 -50.04
N SER A 141 -25.59 6.14 -50.03
CA SER A 141 -24.69 5.92 -51.16
C SER A 141 -25.33 4.97 -52.18
N PRO A 142 -25.74 5.43 -53.38
CA PRO A 142 -26.34 4.56 -54.40
C PRO A 142 -25.36 3.53 -54.98
N TYR A 143 -24.06 3.67 -54.71
CA TYR A 143 -23.00 2.80 -55.24
C TYR A 143 -22.78 1.53 -54.41
N GLU A 144 -23.28 1.47 -53.16
CA GLU A 144 -23.26 0.25 -52.33
C GLU A 144 -24.49 -0.66 -52.57
N TRP A 145 -25.48 -0.17 -53.34
CA TRP A 145 -26.61 -1.00 -53.77
C TRP A 145 -26.17 -1.93 -54.90
N HIS A 146 -26.23 -3.25 -54.67
CA HIS A 146 -25.86 -4.29 -55.63
C HIS A 146 -26.43 -4.05 -57.04
N ALA A 147 -25.59 -3.68 -58.02
CA ALA A 147 -25.85 -4.03 -59.41
C ALA A 147 -25.07 -5.31 -59.68
N GLU A 148 -25.69 -6.47 -59.48
CA GLU A 148 -25.11 -7.70 -59.99
C GLU A 148 -25.07 -7.60 -61.53
N GLU A 149 -23.88 -7.63 -62.11
CA GLU A 149 -23.75 -7.97 -63.54
C GLU A 149 -24.26 -9.42 -63.68
N PRO A 150 -25.22 -9.69 -64.58
CA PRO A 150 -25.80 -11.01 -64.69
C PRO A 150 -24.73 -12.00 -65.19
N GLU A 151 -24.43 -13.03 -64.39
CA GLU A 151 -23.72 -14.21 -64.88
C GLU A 151 -24.53 -14.82 -66.04
N GLU A 152 -23.87 -15.03 -67.18
CA GLU A 152 -24.43 -15.68 -68.37
C GLU A 152 -24.85 -17.13 -68.04
N GLY A 153 -26.10 -17.36 -67.61
CA GLY A 153 -26.64 -18.72 -67.55
C GLY A 153 -27.83 -19.03 -66.64
N ALA A 154 -28.32 -18.13 -65.79
CA ALA A 154 -29.44 -18.43 -64.88
C ALA A 154 -30.77 -17.79 -65.31
N ALA A 155 -31.83 -18.59 -65.30
CA ALA A 155 -33.16 -18.29 -65.84
C ALA A 155 -33.89 -17.14 -65.12
N GLU A 156 -34.74 -16.47 -65.91
CA GLU A 156 -35.60 -15.33 -65.58
C GLU A 156 -36.35 -15.45 -64.24
N GLN A 157 -36.16 -14.47 -63.35
CA GLN A 157 -37.11 -14.13 -62.29
C GLN A 157 -37.40 -12.62 -62.36
N GLY A 158 -38.68 -12.26 -62.23
CA GLY A 158 -39.25 -10.93 -62.54
C GLY A 158 -38.71 -9.75 -61.74
N PRO A 159 -39.21 -8.52 -62.00
CA PRO A 159 -38.59 -7.29 -61.53
C PRO A 159 -38.72 -7.19 -60.02
N THR A 160 -37.62 -7.46 -59.31
CA THR A 160 -37.55 -7.27 -57.87
C THR A 160 -36.99 -5.87 -57.64
N ASP A 161 -37.87 -4.96 -57.25
CA ASP A 161 -37.54 -3.60 -56.83
C ASP A 161 -36.45 -3.62 -55.75
N GLN A 162 -35.36 -2.90 -56.02
CA GLN A 162 -34.25 -2.53 -55.12
C GLN A 162 -33.26 -3.67 -54.75
N PRO A 163 -31.95 -3.48 -55.02
CA PRO A 163 -30.93 -4.45 -54.58
C PRO A 163 -30.85 -4.57 -53.06
N PRO A 164 -30.43 -5.73 -52.52
CA PRO A 164 -30.27 -5.90 -51.08
C PRO A 164 -29.04 -5.11 -50.60
N ASN A 165 -29.27 -4.12 -49.74
CA ASN A 165 -28.20 -3.47 -49.00
C ASN A 165 -27.80 -4.40 -47.84
N GLU A 166 -26.60 -4.98 -47.89
CA GLU A 166 -26.10 -5.90 -46.86
C GLU A 166 -25.79 -5.18 -45.53
N PHE A 167 -25.65 -3.85 -45.52
CA PHE A 167 -25.39 -3.04 -44.33
C PHE A 167 -26.67 -2.54 -43.65
N GLY A 168 -27.40 -3.46 -43.02
CA GLY A 168 -28.42 -3.10 -42.01
C GLY A 168 -27.80 -2.48 -40.74
N ILE A 169 -28.63 -1.93 -39.84
CA ILE A 169 -28.19 -1.38 -38.54
C ILE A 169 -27.39 -2.40 -37.72
N PHE A 170 -27.88 -3.65 -37.67
CA PHE A 170 -27.24 -4.73 -36.92
C PHE A 170 -25.91 -5.17 -37.56
N ASN A 171 -25.85 -5.21 -38.90
CA ASN A 171 -24.65 -5.59 -39.64
C ASN A 171 -23.57 -4.50 -39.54
N SER A 172 -23.96 -3.23 -39.51
CA SER A 172 -23.05 -2.09 -39.29
C SER A 172 -22.46 -2.10 -37.88
N LEU A 173 -23.27 -2.43 -36.87
CA LEU A 173 -22.79 -2.64 -35.49
C LEU A 173 -21.80 -3.81 -35.43
N TRP A 174 -22.17 -4.96 -36.00
CA TRP A 174 -21.33 -6.16 -36.02
C TRP A 174 -19.99 -5.92 -36.74
N PHE A 175 -20.02 -5.22 -37.89
CA PHE A 175 -18.84 -4.82 -38.62
C PHE A 175 -17.92 -3.94 -37.77
N SER A 176 -18.47 -2.88 -37.14
CA SER A 176 -17.68 -1.98 -36.29
C SER A 176 -17.07 -2.69 -35.07
N LEU A 177 -17.76 -3.70 -34.51
CA LEU A 177 -17.24 -4.50 -33.40
C LEU A 177 -16.11 -5.43 -33.86
N GLY A 178 -16.29 -6.13 -34.99
CA GLY A 178 -15.28 -7.02 -35.57
C GLY A 178 -14.01 -6.26 -35.99
N ALA A 179 -14.17 -5.04 -36.52
CA ALA A 179 -13.05 -4.14 -36.83
C ALA A 179 -12.34 -3.66 -35.55
N PHE A 180 -13.08 -3.26 -34.51
CA PHE A 180 -12.50 -2.82 -33.24
C PHE A 180 -11.72 -3.94 -32.52
N MET A 181 -12.25 -5.16 -32.53
CA MET A 181 -11.61 -6.34 -31.93
C MET A 181 -10.53 -6.97 -32.81
N GLN A 182 -10.25 -6.39 -34.00
CA GLN A 182 -9.25 -6.88 -34.97
C GLN A 182 -9.51 -8.33 -35.46
N GLN A 183 -10.77 -8.76 -35.44
CA GLN A 183 -11.16 -10.11 -35.86
C GLN A 183 -11.62 -10.17 -37.33
N GLY A 184 -11.77 -9.01 -37.99
CA GLY A 184 -12.31 -8.93 -39.34
C GLY A 184 -13.83 -9.17 -39.37
N CYS A 185 -14.45 -8.94 -40.53
CA CYS A 185 -15.85 -9.24 -40.79
C CYS A 185 -15.97 -9.70 -42.26
N ASP A 186 -16.89 -10.61 -42.55
CA ASP A 186 -17.12 -11.12 -43.91
C ASP A 186 -17.72 -10.05 -44.85
N ILE A 187 -18.24 -8.96 -44.28
CA ILE A 187 -18.89 -7.86 -44.97
C ILE A 187 -17.90 -6.68 -45.01
N SER A 188 -17.63 -6.12 -46.19
CA SER A 188 -16.71 -4.98 -46.36
C SER A 188 -17.41 -3.81 -47.08
N PRO A 189 -17.25 -2.56 -46.59
CA PRO A 189 -17.70 -1.38 -47.33
C PRO A 189 -16.96 -1.28 -48.67
N ARG A 190 -17.62 -0.81 -49.72
CA ARG A 190 -17.06 -0.69 -51.08
C ARG A 190 -16.97 0.76 -51.54
#